data_AF-K2PG65-F1
#
_entry.id   AF-K2PG65-F1
#
_cell.length_a   1.000
_cell.length_b   1.000
_cell.length_c   1.000
_cell.angle_alpha   90.00
_cell.angle_beta   90.00
_cell.angle_gamma   90.00
#
_symmetry.space_group_name_H-M   'P 1'
#
loop_
_entity.id
_entity.type
_entity.pdbx_description
1 polymer ?
#
loop_
_entity_poly.entity_id
_entity_poly.type
_entity_poly.pdbx_seq_one_letter_code
_entity_poly.pdbx_strand_id
1 'polypeptide(L)'
;MTFPNINTKTTLDSQIIAGDRSICNMYATVESSGAYNINFNVTDATGWHENEASNIEDVKSFISNAQEVANKQFEANKVPEEES
;
A
#
# COMPACT_ATOMS: atom_id res chain seq x y z
N MET A 1 16.95 18.93 21.49
CA MET A 1 16.85 18.56 20.06
C MET A 1 15.39 18.28 19.77
N THR A 2 14.79 19.00 18.83
CA THR A 2 13.40 18.76 18.40
C THR A 2 13.44 17.61 17.41
N PHE A 3 13.00 16.42 17.82
CA PHE A 3 12.83 15.30 16.90
C PHE A 3 11.72 15.69 15.91
N PRO A 4 11.97 15.65 14.59
CA PRO A 4 10.91 15.91 13.64
C PRO A 4 9.86 14.81 13.82
N ASN A 5 8.69 15.19 14.32
CA ASN A 5 7.53 14.33 14.38
C ASN A 5 7.00 14.22 12.94
N ILE A 6 7.59 13.33 12.15
CA ILE A 6 7.20 13.10 10.76
C ILE A 6 5.93 12.25 10.78
N ASN A 7 4.82 12.86 11.19
CA ASN A 7 3.47 12.32 11.07
C ASN A 7 2.98 12.41 9.61
N THR A 8 3.78 11.94 8.65
CA THR A 8 3.37 11.99 7.25
C THR A 8 2.66 10.71 6.87
N LYS A 9 1.35 10.82 6.71
CA LYS A 9 0.52 9.87 5.97
C LYS A 9 1.08 9.65 4.56
N THR A 10 1.16 8.41 4.13
CA THR A 10 1.60 8.03 2.77
C THR A 10 0.44 7.43 2.01
N THR A 11 0.27 7.87 0.76
CA THR A 11 -0.69 7.27 -0.18
C THR A 11 0.08 6.52 -1.26
N LEU A 12 -0.39 5.32 -1.59
CA LEU A 12 0.10 4.51 -2.69
C LEU A 12 -1.04 4.31 -3.68
N ASP A 13 -0.78 4.52 -4.95
CA ASP A 13 -1.69 4.26 -6.05
C ASP A 13 -1.04 3.31 -7.07
N SER A 14 -1.86 2.42 -7.62
CA SER A 14 -1.42 1.51 -8.67
C SER A 14 -2.62 1.05 -9.50
N GLN A 15 -2.34 0.56 -10.70
CA GLN A 15 -3.34 0.09 -11.65
C GLN A 15 -2.84 -1.14 -12.39
N ILE A 16 -3.70 -2.14 -12.51
CA ILE A 16 -3.52 -3.27 -13.42
C ILE A 16 -4.16 -2.89 -14.76
N ILE A 17 -3.38 -2.95 -15.83
CA ILE A 17 -3.81 -2.59 -17.18
C ILE A 17 -3.64 -3.76 -18.15
N ALA A 18 -4.57 -3.92 -19.09
CA ALA A 18 -4.46 -4.86 -20.19
C ALA A 18 -4.76 -4.14 -21.51
N GLY A 19 -3.69 -3.78 -22.24
CA GLY A 19 -3.80 -2.89 -23.39
C GLY A 19 -4.14 -1.47 -22.93
N ASP A 20 -5.26 -0.94 -23.43
CA ASP A 20 -5.82 0.37 -23.07
C ASP A 20 -6.89 0.31 -21.96
N ARG A 21 -7.18 -0.90 -21.44
CA ARG A 21 -8.20 -1.13 -20.42
C ARG A 21 -7.62 -1.13 -19.02
N SER A 22 -8.23 -0.37 -18.12
CA SER A 22 -8.05 -0.50 -16.67
C SER A 22 -8.77 -1.75 -16.18
N ILE A 23 -8.02 -2.71 -15.64
CA ILE A 23 -8.57 -3.95 -15.08
C ILE A 23 -8.90 -3.77 -13.60
N CYS A 24 -7.97 -3.20 -12.83
CA CYS A 24 -8.15 -2.97 -11.41
C CYS A 24 -7.40 -1.71 -10.98
N ASN A 25 -8.06 -0.83 -10.22
CA ASN A 25 -7.44 0.30 -9.55
C ASN A 25 -7.22 -0.05 -8.08
N MET A 26 -6.04 0.27 -7.57
CA MET A 26 -5.61 -0.06 -6.22
C MET A 26 -5.11 1.20 -5.52
N TYR A 27 -5.60 1.41 -4.31
CA TYR A 27 -5.22 2.57 -3.50
C TYR A 27 -4.96 2.12 -2.07
N ALA A 28 -3.85 2.56 -1.49
CA ALA A 28 -3.55 2.37 -0.08
C ALA A 28 -3.27 3.71 0.59
N THR A 29 -3.72 3.82 1.83
CA THR A 29 -3.38 4.93 2.72
C THR A 29 -2.76 4.34 3.96
N VAL A 30 -1.52 4.73 4.24
CA VAL A 30 -0.77 4.36 5.43
C VAL A 30 -0.67 5.59 6.33
N GLU A 31 -1.30 5.52 7.49
CA GLU A 31 -1.25 6.54 8.54
C GLU A 31 0.07 6.42 9.29
N SER A 32 0.58 7.53 9.84
CA SER A 32 1.90 7.56 10.49
C SER A 32 2.10 6.49 11.56
N SER A 33 1.04 6.07 12.27
CA SER A 33 1.08 4.97 13.24
C SER A 33 1.43 3.59 12.65
N GLY A 34 1.51 3.47 11.32
CA GLY A 34 1.62 2.21 10.59
C GLY A 34 0.27 1.53 10.34
N ALA A 35 -0.85 2.09 10.83
CA ALA A 35 -2.17 1.62 10.43
C ALA A 35 -2.43 1.95 8.96
N TYR A 36 -3.00 1.02 8.20
CA TYR A 36 -3.28 1.26 6.78
C TYR A 36 -4.62 0.70 6.32
N ASN A 37 -5.21 1.38 5.34
CA ASN A 37 -6.40 0.94 4.62
C ASN A 37 -6.06 0.72 3.15
N ILE A 38 -6.64 -0.32 2.55
CA ILE A 38 -6.46 -0.63 1.14
C ILE A 38 -7.83 -0.73 0.47
N ASN A 39 -7.96 -0.13 -0.70
CA ASN A 39 -9.10 -0.24 -1.59
C ASN A 39 -8.68 -0.94 -2.88
N PHE A 40 -9.48 -1.93 -3.28
CA PHE A 40 -9.38 -2.61 -4.57
C PHE A 40 -10.67 -2.39 -5.34
N ASN A 41 -10.56 -1.88 -6.55
CA ASN A 41 -11.69 -1.65 -7.44
C ASN A 41 -11.43 -2.31 -8.79
N VAL A 42 -12.01 -3.50 -8.98
CA VAL A 42 -11.99 -4.21 -10.27
C VAL A 42 -12.94 -3.49 -11.23
N THR A 43 -12.37 -2.77 -12.19
CA THR A 43 -13.13 -1.95 -13.16
C THR A 43 -13.53 -2.73 -14.41
N ASP A 44 -12.81 -3.80 -14.74
CA ASP A 44 -13.15 -4.75 -15.81
C ASP A 44 -13.09 -6.18 -15.26
N ALA A 45 -14.26 -6.72 -14.89
CA ALA A 45 -14.37 -8.07 -14.33
C ALA A 45 -14.00 -9.16 -15.34
N THR A 46 -14.25 -8.94 -16.64
CA THR A 46 -13.90 -9.92 -17.67
C THR A 46 -12.39 -10.01 -17.81
N GLY A 47 -11.71 -8.87 -17.96
CA GLY A 47 -10.24 -8.83 -18.03
C GLY A 47 -9.56 -9.29 -16.73
N TRP A 48 -10.23 -9.13 -15.58
CA TRP A 48 -9.77 -9.72 -14.31
C TRP A 48 -9.68 -11.25 -14.40
N HIS A 49 -10.74 -11.90 -14.87
CA HIS A 49 -10.80 -13.36 -14.95
C HIS A 49 -9.95 -13.95 -16.08
N GLU A 50 -9.72 -13.21 -17.18
CA GLU A 50 -8.84 -13.66 -18.27
C GLU A 50 -7.41 -13.93 -17.79
N ASN A 51 -6.89 -13.12 -16.86
CA ASN A 51 -5.51 -13.20 -16.36
C ASN A 51 -5.45 -13.27 -14.82
N GLU A 52 -6.42 -13.95 -14.20
CA GLU A 52 -6.65 -13.92 -12.74
C GLU A 52 -5.39 -14.19 -11.92
N ALA A 53 -4.60 -15.21 -12.28
CA ALA A 53 -3.38 -15.55 -11.56
C ALA A 53 -2.36 -14.41 -11.56
N SER A 54 -2.14 -13.76 -12.71
CA SER A 54 -1.22 -12.62 -12.82
C SER A 54 -1.73 -11.42 -12.05
N ASN A 55 -3.02 -11.12 -12.20
CA ASN A 55 -3.65 -9.98 -11.53
C ASN A 55 -3.60 -10.13 -9.99
N ILE A 56 -3.72 -11.36 -9.48
CA ILE A 56 -3.56 -11.67 -8.06
C ILE A 56 -2.12 -11.44 -7.59
N GLU A 57 -1.11 -11.81 -8.38
CA GLU A 57 0.30 -11.55 -8.02
C GLU A 57 0.61 -10.04 -7.99
N ASP A 58 0.03 -9.26 -8.89
CA ASP A 58 0.15 -7.80 -8.86
C ASP A 58 -0.51 -7.20 -7.61
N VAL A 59 -1.70 -7.70 -7.23
CA VAL A 59 -2.38 -7.33 -5.98
C VAL A 59 -1.53 -7.68 -4.75
N LYS A 60 -0.95 -8.88 -4.70
CA LYS A 60 -0.07 -9.28 -3.60
C LYS A 60 1.14 -8.37 -3.49
N SER A 61 1.77 -8.05 -4.62
CA SER A 61 2.91 -7.13 -4.68
C SER A 61 2.55 -5.74 -4.14
N PHE A 62 1.36 -5.23 -4.49
CA PHE A 62 0.86 -3.97 -3.95
C PHE A 62 0.63 -4.03 -2.43
N ILE A 63 0.04 -5.11 -1.91
CA ILE A 63 -0.15 -5.31 -0.47
C ILE A 63 1.18 -5.36 0.25
N SER A 64 2.17 -6.09 -0.27
CA SER A 64 3.51 -6.16 0.31
C SER A 64 4.18 -4.78 0.39
N ASN A 65 4.04 -3.96 -0.65
CA ASN A 65 4.55 -2.59 -0.62
C ASN A 65 3.86 -1.74 0.45
N ALA A 66 2.53 -1.83 0.58
CA ALA A 66 1.80 -1.12 1.62
C ALA A 66 2.23 -1.56 3.03
N GLN A 67 2.47 -2.86 3.23
CA GLN A 67 2.97 -3.42 4.49
C GLN A 67 4.39 -2.95 4.80
N GLU A 68 5.28 -2.88 3.81
CA GLU A 68 6.63 -2.39 4.01
C GLU A 68 6.62 -0.92 4.45
N VAL A 69 5.82 -0.08 3.81
CA VAL A 69 5.66 1.33 4.19
C VAL A 69 5.06 1.45 5.59
N ALA A 70 4.02 0.68 5.90
CA ALA A 70 3.42 0.62 7.23
C ALA A 70 4.43 0.25 8.31
N ASN A 71 5.26 -0.77 8.06
CA ASN A 71 6.29 -1.19 8.99
C ASN A 71 7.34 -0.09 9.20
N LYS A 72 7.80 0.57 8.12
CA LYS A 72 8.73 1.70 8.24
C LYS A 72 8.15 2.83 9.08
N GLN A 73 6.87 3.16 8.91
CA GLN A 73 6.20 4.21 9.68
C GLN A 73 6.00 3.81 11.15
N PHE A 74 5.62 2.56 11.41
CA PHE A 74 5.51 2.03 12.77
C PHE A 74 6.86 2.06 13.52
N GLU A 75 7.93 1.55 12.90
CA GLU A 75 9.26 1.54 13.51
C GLU A 75 9.82 2.95 13.72
N ALA A 76 9.59 3.89 12.77
CA ALA A 76 10.01 5.27 12.93
C ALA A 76 9.31 6.00 14.10
N ASN A 77 8.12 5.54 14.49
CA ASN A 77 7.34 6.09 15.59
C ASN A 77 7.56 5.40 16.94
N LYS A 78 8.35 4.34 17.00
CA LYS A 78 8.88 3.86 18.28
C LYS A 78 9.94 4.85 18.76
N VAL A 79 9.64 5.54 19.85
CA VAL A 79 10.64 6.32 20.59
C VAL A 79 11.81 5.38 20.91
N PRO A 80 13.08 5.78 20.71
CA PRO A 80 14.20 4.96 21.15
C PRO A 80 14.01 4.66 22.65
N GLU A 81 14.05 3.39 23.04
CA GLU A 81 14.19 3.05 24.45
C GLU A 81 15.46 3.74 24.93
N GLU A 82 15.32 4.80 25.73
CA GLU A 82 16.45 5.36 26.46
C GLU A 82 16.99 4.22 27.32
N GLU A 83 18.20 3.75 26.99
CA GLU A 83 18.96 2.80 27.80
C GLU A 83 19.02 3.37 29.23
N SER A 84 18.25 2.76 30.12
CA SER A 84 18.18 3.07 31.56
C SER A 84 19.33 2.44 32.32
#